data_AF-A0A2R4JUX5-F1
#
_entry.id   AF-A0A2R4JUX5-F1
#
_cell.length_a   1.000
_cell.length_b   1.000
_cell.length_c   1.000
_cell.angle_alpha   90.00
_cell.angle_beta   90.00
_cell.angle_gamma   90.00
#
_symmetry.space_group_name_H-M   'P 1'
#
loop_
_entity.id
_entity.type
_entity.pdbx_description
1 polymer ?
#
loop_
_entity_poly.entity_id
_entity_poly.type
_entity_poly.pdbx_seq_one_letter_code
_entity_poly.pdbx_strand_id
1 'polypeptide(L)'
;MPLLFDDDLLFEDSNGVRPTTVINCWACELPANGCPSPNSWPYYVRTVREWLEFISEHGVALFDTRRRLKAALGAYSVYRAQGPIKHRFEASTWNQNMGILAGFYKWAKDEEYADSEPFTYRQAVWAFKGQVRRGRVNQSRRRQAKPHVTIKYLDDDFTDMFLKGLAGLSPDGERDLRYRGRELARNSAVGRMIVSSGLRSQEYTYLLVCEVPLLPSRRTAVPVSFPVPSGITKGSKYRESWIDYDSLVELHSYISLDRAAATFGSSWRPPARWGEPLFVTDADQRGGRVNGVRVQWSSLGPDERRRLVAPEGGSMLLSVWGQGRPFTGWATVFARTSDRIRERYEPRFPHVNPHRLRHTMAMATMARLMRGWYEQAARQVRDTDDDAALAHYLRTQEPLLILRDLLGHTSSLTTEAYLHRLDVLRLFTSLYRRVGKEYGLLDEEAELELETEFDDELAVV
;
A
#
# COMPACT_ATOMS: atom_id res chain seq x y z
N MET A 1 2.55 8.30 -22.72
CA MET A 1 3.18 9.61 -22.47
C MET A 1 4.65 9.44 -22.80
N PRO A 2 5.20 10.06 -23.85
CA PRO A 2 6.62 9.93 -24.18
C PRO A 2 7.44 10.57 -23.06
N LEU A 3 8.38 9.83 -22.49
CA LEU A 3 9.33 10.32 -21.49
C LEU A 3 10.57 10.80 -22.24
N LEU A 4 10.51 12.00 -22.81
CA LEU A 4 11.63 12.55 -23.60
C LEU A 4 12.76 13.01 -22.66
N PHE A 5 13.98 12.55 -22.95
CA PHE A 5 15.18 12.94 -22.22
C PHE A 5 15.78 14.27 -22.68
N ASP A 6 15.68 14.56 -23.97
CA ASP A 6 16.15 15.79 -24.61
C ASP A 6 15.06 16.37 -25.50
N ASP A 7 14.97 17.70 -25.54
CA ASP A 7 14.02 18.45 -26.37
C ASP A 7 14.59 18.73 -27.79
N ASP A 8 15.85 18.38 -28.04
CA ASP A 8 16.55 18.61 -29.30
C ASP A 8 16.24 17.57 -30.39
N LEU A 9 15.60 16.45 -30.02
CA LEU A 9 15.26 15.31 -30.90
C LEU A 9 16.44 14.74 -31.70
N LEU A 10 17.68 14.98 -31.25
CA LEU A 10 18.87 14.41 -31.88
C LEU A 10 19.12 13.02 -31.33
N PHE A 11 19.15 12.01 -32.20
CA PHE A 11 19.36 10.61 -31.79
C PHE A 11 20.85 10.22 -31.75
N GLU A 12 21.70 10.95 -32.47
CA GLU A 12 23.12 10.68 -32.64
C GLU A 12 23.93 11.96 -32.44
N ASP A 13 25.20 11.81 -32.06
CA ASP A 13 26.21 12.86 -32.02
C ASP A 13 27.48 12.40 -32.77
N SER A 14 28.56 13.18 -32.70
CA SER A 14 29.84 12.86 -33.37
C SER A 14 30.47 11.54 -32.94
N ASN A 15 30.01 10.94 -31.84
CA ASN A 15 30.48 9.67 -31.29
C ASN A 15 29.47 8.53 -31.47
N GLY A 16 28.40 8.73 -32.27
CA GLY A 16 27.38 7.73 -32.56
C GLY A 16 26.07 7.94 -31.79
N VAL A 17 25.39 6.85 -31.43
CA VAL A 17 24.10 6.91 -30.73
C VAL A 17 24.24 7.59 -29.37
N ARG A 18 23.43 8.62 -29.13
CA ARG A 18 23.48 9.37 -27.86
C ARG A 18 23.04 8.50 -26.68
N PRO A 19 23.64 8.68 -25.50
CA PRO A 19 23.19 8.01 -24.28
C PRO A 19 21.69 8.23 -24.01
N THR A 20 21.16 9.42 -24.28
CA THR A 20 19.75 9.77 -24.08
C THR A 20 18.81 8.98 -25.01
N THR A 21 19.24 8.69 -26.25
CA THR A 21 18.53 7.79 -27.17
C THR A 21 18.37 6.39 -26.59
N VAL A 22 19.47 5.82 -26.07
CA VAL A 22 19.45 4.47 -25.49
C VAL A 22 18.55 4.41 -24.25
N ILE A 23 18.56 5.44 -23.41
CA ILE A 23 17.66 5.51 -22.25
C ILE A 23 16.19 5.64 -22.67
N ASN A 24 15.90 6.39 -23.75
CA ASN A 24 14.54 6.47 -24.31
C ASN A 24 14.06 5.10 -24.81
N CYS A 25 14.90 4.34 -25.52
CA CYS A 25 14.58 2.97 -25.95
C CYS A 25 14.23 2.08 -24.75
N TRP A 26 15.10 2.05 -23.73
CA TRP A 26 14.83 1.30 -22.50
C TRP A 26 13.52 1.72 -21.83
N ALA A 27 13.25 3.03 -21.77
CA ALA A 27 12.04 3.57 -21.16
C ALA A 27 10.77 3.08 -21.87
N CYS A 28 10.80 2.96 -23.21
CA CYS A 28 9.71 2.40 -23.99
C CYS A 28 9.49 0.91 -23.72
N GLU A 29 10.54 0.17 -23.34
CA GLU A 29 10.48 -1.26 -23.06
C GLU A 29 10.22 -1.62 -21.59
N LEU A 30 10.23 -0.65 -20.67
CA LEU A 30 9.89 -0.87 -19.26
C LEU A 30 8.61 -1.72 -19.03
N PRO A 31 7.53 -1.58 -19.82
CA PRO A 31 6.34 -2.41 -19.64
C PRO A 31 6.62 -3.91 -19.84
N ALA A 32 7.44 -4.25 -20.84
CA ALA A 32 7.84 -5.62 -21.15
C ALA A 32 8.96 -6.11 -20.22
N ASN A 33 9.82 -5.21 -19.74
CA ASN A 33 11.00 -5.51 -18.92
C ASN A 33 10.73 -5.46 -17.41
N GLY A 34 9.58 -6.00 -16.98
CA GLY A 34 9.28 -6.21 -15.56
C GLY A 34 8.83 -4.96 -14.78
N CYS A 35 8.57 -3.83 -15.47
CA CYS A 35 8.02 -2.62 -14.89
C CYS A 35 6.70 -2.19 -15.60
N PRO A 36 5.63 -3.00 -15.51
CA PRO A 36 4.38 -2.75 -16.24
C PRO A 36 3.58 -1.53 -15.75
N SER A 37 3.90 -0.98 -14.58
CA SER A 37 3.13 0.11 -13.98
C SER A 37 3.58 1.49 -14.50
N PRO A 38 2.70 2.26 -15.17
CA PRO A 38 3.04 3.59 -15.69
C PRO A 38 3.51 4.58 -14.62
N ASN A 39 2.98 4.45 -13.40
CA ASN A 39 3.36 5.28 -12.25
C ASN A 39 4.83 5.09 -11.83
N SER A 40 5.46 3.99 -12.23
CA SER A 40 6.85 3.70 -11.90
C SER A 40 7.83 4.26 -12.93
N TRP A 41 7.40 4.45 -14.18
CA TRP A 41 8.31 4.83 -15.28
C TRP A 41 9.01 6.18 -15.05
N PRO A 42 8.34 7.26 -14.60
CA PRO A 42 9.01 8.53 -14.34
C PRO A 42 10.13 8.41 -13.29
N TYR A 43 9.93 7.57 -12.28
CA TYR A 43 10.94 7.32 -11.24
C TYR A 43 12.15 6.55 -11.79
N TYR A 44 11.92 5.55 -12.64
CA TYR A 44 12.96 4.77 -13.30
C TYR A 44 13.81 5.65 -14.21
N VAL A 45 13.14 6.42 -15.07
CA VAL A 45 13.75 7.38 -15.99
C VAL A 45 14.56 8.43 -15.23
N ARG A 46 13.97 9.06 -14.21
CA ARG A 46 14.69 10.05 -13.37
C ARG A 46 15.91 9.44 -12.70
N THR A 47 15.84 8.20 -12.24
CA THR A 47 16.98 7.52 -11.61
C THR A 47 18.17 7.38 -12.57
N VAL A 48 17.92 6.98 -13.81
CA VAL A 48 18.97 6.87 -14.83
C VAL A 48 19.47 8.26 -15.25
N ARG A 49 18.58 9.25 -15.34
CA ARG A 49 18.96 10.65 -15.61
C ARG A 49 19.91 11.21 -14.56
N GLU A 50 19.54 11.15 -13.29
CA GLU A 50 20.36 11.65 -12.19
C GLU A 50 21.72 10.91 -12.08
N TRP A 51 21.76 9.64 -12.52
CA TRP A 51 23.01 8.90 -12.64
C TRP A 51 23.87 9.41 -13.81
N LEU A 52 23.28 9.57 -15.00
CA LEU A 52 23.94 10.11 -16.19
C LEU A 52 24.54 11.49 -15.90
N GLU A 53 23.76 12.42 -15.38
CA GLU A 53 24.20 13.76 -15.01
C GLU A 53 25.41 13.69 -14.07
N PHE A 54 25.32 12.88 -13.01
CA PHE A 54 26.40 12.74 -12.04
C PHE A 54 27.69 12.17 -12.66
N ILE A 55 27.62 11.11 -13.48
CA ILE A 55 28.83 10.51 -14.06
C ILE A 55 29.45 11.40 -15.14
N SER A 56 28.63 12.14 -15.89
CA SER A 56 29.09 13.11 -16.88
C SER A 56 29.85 14.26 -16.23
N GLU A 57 29.40 14.78 -15.08
CA GLU A 57 30.15 15.75 -14.28
C GLU A 57 31.53 15.23 -13.82
N HIS A 58 31.67 13.91 -13.69
CA HIS A 58 32.94 13.25 -13.33
C HIS A 58 33.72 12.76 -14.56
N GLY A 59 33.32 13.16 -15.77
CA GLY A 59 33.98 12.81 -17.04
C GLY A 59 33.86 11.34 -17.41
N VAL A 60 32.87 10.61 -16.88
CA VAL A 60 32.64 9.19 -17.16
C VAL A 60 31.43 9.04 -18.08
N ALA A 61 31.60 8.31 -19.18
CA ALA A 61 30.51 8.05 -20.12
C ALA A 61 29.52 7.02 -19.54
N LEU A 62 28.27 7.04 -20.02
CA LEU A 62 27.23 6.10 -19.57
C LEU A 62 27.63 4.64 -19.79
N PHE A 63 28.27 4.36 -20.93
CA PHE A 63 28.77 3.05 -21.34
C PHE A 63 30.31 3.03 -21.38
N ASP A 64 30.93 3.38 -20.26
CA ASP A 64 32.39 3.37 -20.11
C ASP A 64 32.91 2.00 -19.63
N THR A 65 34.23 1.86 -19.57
CA THR A 65 34.91 0.71 -18.98
C THR A 65 34.45 0.43 -17.55
N ARG A 66 34.37 -0.85 -17.18
CA ARG A 66 34.02 -1.29 -15.81
C ARG A 66 34.80 -0.56 -14.72
N ARG A 67 36.09 -0.31 -14.94
CA ARG A 67 36.96 0.38 -13.97
C ARG A 67 36.47 1.82 -13.70
N ARG A 68 36.16 2.57 -14.74
CA ARG A 68 35.68 3.96 -14.64
C ARG A 68 34.28 4.02 -14.07
N LEU A 69 33.38 3.16 -14.54
CA LEU A 69 32.01 3.04 -14.00
C LEU A 69 32.00 2.69 -12.51
N LYS A 70 32.85 1.75 -12.06
CA LYS A 70 32.94 1.36 -10.65
C LYS A 70 33.50 2.49 -9.77
N ALA A 71 34.48 3.25 -10.27
CA ALA A 71 35.00 4.42 -9.57
C ALA A 71 33.93 5.51 -9.41
N ALA A 72 33.19 5.81 -10.49
CA ALA A 72 32.07 6.75 -10.46
C ALA A 72 30.96 6.32 -9.49
N LEU A 73 30.63 5.01 -9.44
CA LEU A 73 29.66 4.48 -8.48
C LEU A 73 30.12 4.67 -7.02
N GLY A 74 31.43 4.52 -6.77
CA GLY A 74 32.03 4.82 -5.48
C GLY A 74 31.82 6.29 -5.07
N ALA A 75 32.17 7.21 -5.96
CA ALA A 75 31.96 8.65 -5.76
C ALA A 75 30.47 8.98 -5.56
N TYR A 76 29.58 8.37 -6.35
CA TYR A 76 28.13 8.55 -6.23
C TYR A 76 27.57 8.07 -4.90
N SER A 77 28.09 6.94 -4.39
CA SER A 77 27.72 6.44 -3.07
C SER A 77 28.11 7.42 -1.96
N VAL A 78 29.32 7.99 -2.03
CA VAL A 78 29.78 9.02 -1.08
C VAL A 78 28.91 10.27 -1.21
N TYR A 79 28.67 10.77 -2.42
CA TYR A 79 27.82 11.93 -2.68
C TYR A 79 26.42 11.76 -2.10
N ARG A 80 25.75 10.63 -2.36
CA ARG A 80 24.41 10.33 -1.85
C ARG A 80 24.38 9.93 -0.36
N ALA A 81 25.52 9.72 0.30
CA ALA A 81 25.58 9.48 1.74
C ALA A 81 25.92 10.76 2.52
N GLN A 82 26.95 11.48 2.07
CA GLN A 82 27.64 12.52 2.85
C GLN A 82 27.67 13.88 2.15
N GLY A 83 27.27 13.96 0.87
CA GLY A 83 27.19 15.21 0.12
C GLY A 83 26.16 16.21 0.68
N PRO A 84 25.78 17.24 -0.08
CA PRO A 84 24.82 18.24 0.39
C PRO A 84 23.52 17.59 0.87
N ILE A 85 22.95 18.08 1.98
CA ILE A 85 21.78 17.48 2.65
C ILE A 85 20.64 17.24 1.65
N LYS A 86 20.39 18.19 0.74
CA LYS A 86 19.36 18.12 -0.30
C LYS A 86 19.51 16.96 -1.30
N HIS A 87 20.68 16.33 -1.38
CA HIS A 87 20.99 15.25 -2.32
C HIS A 87 21.23 13.90 -1.63
N ARG A 88 21.23 13.84 -0.30
CA ARG A 88 21.43 12.61 0.45
C ARG A 88 20.23 11.67 0.29
N PHE A 89 20.52 10.38 0.19
CA PHE A 89 19.50 9.33 0.14
C PHE A 89 19.52 8.49 1.40
N GLU A 90 18.32 8.20 1.91
CA GLU A 90 18.13 7.09 2.84
C GLU A 90 18.49 5.75 2.17
N ALA A 91 18.75 4.74 3.01
CA ALA A 91 19.12 3.41 2.53
C ALA A 91 18.04 2.75 1.65
N SER A 92 16.75 3.08 1.86
CA SER A 92 15.63 2.61 1.04
C SER A 92 15.69 3.15 -0.39
N THR A 93 15.75 4.47 -0.53
CA THR A 93 15.86 5.18 -1.81
C THR A 93 17.12 4.77 -2.57
N TRP A 94 18.28 4.72 -1.88
CA TRP A 94 19.53 4.27 -2.49
C TRP A 94 19.41 2.84 -3.04
N ASN A 95 18.88 1.90 -2.25
CA ASN A 95 18.75 0.51 -2.68
C ASN A 95 17.77 0.32 -3.84
N GLN A 96 16.73 1.15 -3.92
CA GLN A 96 15.81 1.16 -5.05
C GLN A 96 16.52 1.67 -6.30
N ASN A 97 17.26 2.78 -6.20
CA ASN A 97 18.00 3.34 -7.33
C ASN A 97 19.06 2.37 -7.86
N MET A 98 19.80 1.71 -6.98
CA MET A 98 20.78 0.68 -7.38
C MET A 98 20.12 -0.52 -8.07
N GLY A 99 18.88 -0.88 -7.69
CA GLY A 99 18.12 -1.93 -8.36
C GLY A 99 17.71 -1.52 -9.78
N ILE A 100 17.24 -0.27 -9.94
CA ILE A 100 16.87 0.29 -11.25
C ILE A 100 18.08 0.37 -12.17
N LEU A 101 19.19 0.94 -11.69
CA LEU A 101 20.41 1.04 -12.48
C LEU A 101 20.97 -0.34 -12.85
N ALA A 102 20.89 -1.34 -11.95
CA ALA A 102 21.26 -2.71 -12.27
C ALA A 102 20.37 -3.31 -13.37
N GLY A 103 19.07 -3.03 -13.35
CA GLY A 103 18.15 -3.42 -14.42
C GLY A 103 18.47 -2.74 -15.75
N PHE A 104 18.74 -1.44 -15.73
CA PHE A 104 19.13 -0.66 -16.91
C PHE A 104 20.42 -1.18 -17.54
N TYR A 105 21.50 -1.31 -16.76
CA TYR A 105 22.78 -1.81 -17.29
C TYR A 105 22.69 -3.26 -17.75
N LYS A 106 21.89 -4.11 -17.09
CA LYS A 106 21.66 -5.46 -17.57
C LYS A 106 21.00 -5.45 -18.95
N TRP A 107 19.91 -4.70 -19.12
CA TRP A 107 19.25 -4.53 -20.41
C TRP A 107 20.21 -3.96 -21.46
N ALA A 108 20.97 -2.92 -21.14
CA ALA A 108 21.91 -2.30 -22.08
C ALA A 108 23.03 -3.27 -22.51
N LYS A 109 23.41 -4.21 -21.64
CA LYS A 109 24.34 -5.29 -22.00
C LYS A 109 23.70 -6.34 -22.90
N ASP A 110 22.46 -6.73 -22.59
CA ASP A 110 21.72 -7.73 -23.36
C ASP A 110 21.43 -7.22 -24.79
N GLU A 111 21.22 -5.91 -24.97
CA GLU A 111 21.05 -5.20 -26.26
C GLU A 111 22.37 -4.68 -26.86
N GLU A 112 23.53 -5.10 -26.35
CA GLU A 112 24.87 -4.75 -26.85
C GLU A 112 25.25 -3.25 -26.86
N TYR A 113 24.47 -2.38 -26.21
CA TYR A 113 24.83 -0.97 -25.97
C TYR A 113 25.98 -0.80 -24.97
N ALA A 114 26.20 -1.78 -24.08
CA ALA A 114 27.19 -1.72 -23.03
C ALA A 114 28.01 -3.01 -22.92
N ASP A 115 29.33 -2.89 -22.83
CA ASP A 115 30.21 -4.04 -22.51
C ASP A 115 30.27 -4.34 -21.00
N SER A 116 29.98 -3.33 -20.18
CA SER A 116 30.30 -3.30 -18.76
C SER A 116 29.17 -2.69 -17.91
N GLU A 117 29.10 -3.10 -16.64
CA GLU A 117 28.20 -2.53 -15.64
C GLU A 117 29.01 -2.08 -14.38
N PRO A 118 28.53 -1.08 -13.62
CA PRO A 118 29.25 -0.56 -12.44
C PRO A 118 29.19 -1.52 -11.23
N PHE A 119 28.35 -2.55 -11.26
CA PHE A 119 28.01 -3.35 -10.09
C PHE A 119 28.93 -4.54 -9.83
N THR A 120 29.07 -4.88 -8.56
CA THR A 120 29.69 -6.14 -8.10
C THR A 120 28.64 -6.96 -7.37
N TYR A 121 28.58 -8.26 -7.66
CA TYR A 121 27.56 -9.15 -7.11
C TYR A 121 28.21 -10.26 -6.29
N ARG A 122 27.59 -10.57 -5.15
CA ARG A 122 27.92 -11.73 -4.33
C ARG A 122 26.86 -12.80 -4.55
N GLN A 123 27.28 -14.07 -4.62
CA GLN A 123 26.34 -15.19 -4.53
C GLN A 123 25.82 -15.27 -3.09
N ALA A 124 24.50 -15.22 -2.94
CA ALA A 124 23.83 -15.40 -1.67
C ALA A 124 22.93 -16.63 -1.74
N VAL A 125 22.89 -17.34 -0.61
CA VAL A 125 22.01 -18.47 -0.39
C VAL A 125 21.08 -18.09 0.74
N TRP A 126 19.78 -18.14 0.48
CA TRP A 126 18.76 -17.98 1.51
C TRP A 126 18.09 -19.32 1.73
N ALA A 127 18.12 -19.81 2.96
CA ALA A 127 17.31 -20.94 3.39
C ALA A 127 16.11 -20.39 4.16
N PHE A 128 14.89 -20.69 3.71
CA PHE A 128 13.68 -20.40 4.47
C PHE A 128 12.71 -21.57 4.30
N LYS A 129 12.25 -22.16 5.41
CA LYS A 129 11.43 -23.39 5.46
C LYS A 129 11.94 -24.52 4.54
N GLY A 130 13.24 -24.85 4.64
CA GLY A 130 13.84 -25.98 3.90
C GLY A 130 14.08 -25.75 2.40
N GLN A 131 13.61 -24.63 1.82
CA GLN A 131 13.93 -24.26 0.44
C GLN A 131 15.19 -23.40 0.38
N VAL A 132 16.21 -23.91 -0.30
CA VAL A 132 17.44 -23.19 -0.59
C VAL A 132 17.25 -22.39 -1.88
N ARG A 133 17.14 -21.06 -1.76
CA ARG A 133 17.15 -20.16 -2.92
C ARG A 133 18.53 -19.56 -3.08
N ARG A 134 19.12 -19.75 -4.26
CA ARG A 134 20.38 -19.12 -4.66
C ARG A 134 20.07 -17.88 -5.50
N GLY A 135 20.76 -16.78 -5.25
CA GLY A 135 20.64 -15.58 -6.08
C GLY A 135 21.80 -14.61 -5.92
N ARG A 136 21.93 -13.71 -6.88
CA ARG A 136 22.96 -12.67 -6.90
C ARG A 136 22.47 -11.45 -6.12
N VAL A 137 23.30 -10.96 -5.21
CA VAL A 137 23.04 -9.72 -4.45
C VAL A 137 24.00 -8.65 -4.90
N ASN A 138 23.46 -7.51 -5.35
CA ASN A 138 24.25 -6.32 -5.65
C ASN A 138 24.88 -5.79 -4.36
N GLN A 139 26.21 -5.76 -4.30
CA GLN A 139 26.98 -5.32 -3.12
C GLN A 139 26.91 -3.82 -2.87
N SER A 140 26.41 -3.06 -3.83
CA SER A 140 26.23 -1.61 -3.70
C SER A 140 25.05 -1.25 -2.81
N ARG A 141 24.24 -2.22 -2.37
CA ARG A 141 23.10 -1.98 -1.48
C ARG A 141 23.55 -1.66 -0.06
N ARG A 142 22.94 -0.65 0.56
CA ARG A 142 23.10 -0.29 1.97
C ARG A 142 22.29 -1.22 2.86
N ARG A 143 22.80 -1.48 4.07
CA ARG A 143 22.03 -2.19 5.10
C ARG A 143 20.81 -1.36 5.47
N GLN A 144 19.69 -2.03 5.69
CA GLN A 144 18.47 -1.43 6.20
C GLN A 144 18.17 -2.05 7.56
N ALA A 145 17.60 -1.26 8.47
CA ALA A 145 17.07 -1.79 9.71
C ALA A 145 16.09 -2.93 9.39
N LYS A 146 16.09 -3.98 10.22
CA LYS A 146 15.19 -5.11 10.01
C LYS A 146 13.74 -4.58 10.07
N PRO A 147 12.86 -4.95 9.12
CA PRO A 147 11.53 -4.34 9.01
C PRO A 147 10.59 -4.49 10.22
N HIS A 148 10.93 -5.32 11.21
CA HIS A 148 10.13 -5.59 12.42
C HIS A 148 10.35 -4.61 13.58
N VAL A 149 11.32 -3.71 13.49
CA VAL A 149 11.68 -2.78 14.59
C VAL A 149 10.76 -1.53 14.63
N THR A 150 9.59 -1.55 13.98
CA THR A 150 8.71 -0.36 13.95
C THR A 150 7.25 -0.77 13.99
N ILE A 151 6.53 -0.35 15.03
CA ILE A 151 5.08 -0.49 15.13
C ILE A 151 4.43 0.31 13.99
N LYS A 152 3.83 -0.43 13.06
CA LYS A 152 3.32 0.09 11.77
C LYS A 152 1.81 0.21 11.69
N TYR A 153 1.09 -0.07 12.78
CA TYR A 153 -0.36 0.09 12.89
C TYR A 153 -0.71 1.20 13.89
N LEU A 154 -2.00 1.52 13.99
CA LEU A 154 -2.60 2.29 15.08
C LEU A 154 -3.29 1.29 16.01
N ASP A 155 -3.12 1.44 17.32
CA ASP A 155 -3.98 0.75 18.30
C ASP A 155 -5.43 1.26 18.21
N ASP A 156 -6.34 0.66 18.97
CA ASP A 156 -7.77 0.96 18.89
C ASP A 156 -8.07 2.42 19.28
N ASP A 157 -7.40 2.94 20.33
CA ASP A 157 -7.59 4.32 20.81
C ASP A 157 -7.09 5.35 19.79
N PHE A 158 -5.91 5.15 19.20
CA PHE A 158 -5.42 6.03 18.13
C PHE A 158 -6.21 5.85 16.84
N THR A 159 -6.76 4.67 16.57
CA THR A 159 -7.65 4.45 15.43
C THR A 159 -8.94 5.23 15.61
N ASP A 160 -9.59 5.15 16.77
CA ASP A 160 -10.80 5.91 17.08
C ASP A 160 -10.54 7.42 17.04
N MET A 161 -9.47 7.89 17.69
CA MET A 161 -9.06 9.30 17.66
C MET A 161 -8.81 9.80 16.24
N PHE A 162 -8.19 8.98 15.39
CA PHE A 162 -7.98 9.29 13.98
C PHE A 162 -9.30 9.46 13.22
N LEU A 163 -10.22 8.52 13.39
CA LEU A 163 -11.52 8.51 12.71
C LEU A 163 -12.40 9.68 13.17
N LYS A 164 -12.44 9.97 14.47
CA LYS A 164 -13.06 11.19 15.03
C LYS A 164 -12.43 12.45 14.44
N GLY A 165 -11.10 12.48 14.34
CA GLY A 165 -10.38 13.55 13.65
C GLY A 165 -10.84 13.73 12.19
N LEU A 166 -10.99 12.66 11.41
CA LEU A 166 -11.50 12.78 10.03
C LEU A 166 -12.92 13.36 9.97
N ALA A 167 -13.76 13.02 10.94
CA ALA A 167 -15.11 13.56 11.12
C ALA A 167 -15.14 15.02 11.63
N GLY A 168 -13.98 15.59 12.01
CA GLY A 168 -13.92 16.93 12.59
C GLY A 168 -14.36 17.00 14.05
N LEU A 169 -14.28 15.86 14.75
CA LEU A 169 -14.57 15.71 16.16
C LEU A 169 -13.26 15.75 16.96
N SER A 170 -13.38 16.17 18.22
CA SER A 170 -12.38 15.99 19.26
C SER A 170 -12.31 14.52 19.72
N PRO A 171 -11.28 14.12 20.48
CA PRO A 171 -11.20 12.76 21.03
C PRO A 171 -12.42 12.36 21.86
N ASP A 172 -13.04 13.32 22.55
CA ASP A 172 -14.24 13.11 23.37
C ASP A 172 -15.52 12.91 22.53
N GLY A 173 -15.43 13.07 21.20
CA GLY A 173 -16.55 12.95 20.28
C GLY A 173 -17.32 14.26 20.05
N GLU A 174 -17.00 15.32 20.78
CA GLU A 174 -17.58 16.65 20.59
C GLU A 174 -17.04 17.33 19.34
N ARG A 175 -17.81 18.26 18.76
CA ARG A 175 -17.40 19.02 17.58
C ARG A 175 -16.14 19.84 17.86
N ASP A 176 -15.09 19.68 17.06
CA ASP A 176 -13.90 20.56 17.12
C ASP A 176 -14.27 21.95 16.57
N LEU A 177 -14.58 22.89 17.47
CA LEU A 177 -15.00 24.26 17.13
C LEU A 177 -13.92 25.04 16.36
N ARG A 178 -12.65 24.64 16.47
CA ARG A 178 -11.52 25.24 15.76
C ARG A 178 -11.29 24.60 14.38
N TYR A 179 -11.99 23.51 14.06
CA TYR A 179 -11.89 22.89 12.76
C TYR A 179 -12.86 23.51 11.76
N ARG A 180 -12.31 23.87 10.60
CA ARG A 180 -13.03 24.52 9.48
C ARG A 180 -12.91 23.71 8.18
N GLY A 181 -12.53 22.44 8.29
CA GLY A 181 -12.45 21.56 7.13
C GLY A 181 -13.81 21.34 6.49
N ARG A 182 -13.81 21.12 5.18
CA ARG A 182 -14.98 20.76 4.39
C ARG A 182 -14.98 19.25 4.13
N GLU A 183 -16.09 18.73 3.61
CA GLU A 183 -16.22 17.31 3.22
C GLU A 183 -16.08 16.33 4.41
N LEU A 184 -16.65 16.68 5.57
CA LEU A 184 -16.52 15.89 6.80
C LEU A 184 -17.13 14.49 6.64
N ALA A 185 -18.33 14.40 6.07
CA ALA A 185 -19.01 13.14 5.80
C ALA A 185 -18.16 12.22 4.92
N ARG A 186 -17.57 12.75 3.84
CA ARG A 186 -16.64 11.99 2.98
C ARG A 186 -15.44 11.49 3.77
N ASN A 187 -14.76 12.38 4.49
CA ASN A 187 -13.53 12.04 5.20
C ASN A 187 -13.77 10.97 6.25
N SER A 188 -14.86 11.09 7.02
CA SER A 188 -15.27 10.11 8.02
C SER A 188 -15.63 8.78 7.37
N ALA A 189 -16.61 8.77 6.46
CA ALA A 189 -17.16 7.56 5.88
C ALA A 189 -16.12 6.76 5.09
N VAL A 190 -15.36 7.43 4.22
CA VAL A 190 -14.29 6.78 3.45
C VAL A 190 -13.10 6.42 4.35
N GLY A 191 -12.80 7.23 5.37
CA GLY A 191 -11.78 6.91 6.37
C GLY A 191 -12.06 5.60 7.12
N ARG A 192 -13.30 5.44 7.62
CA ARG A 192 -13.76 4.20 8.25
C ARG A 192 -13.73 3.02 7.30
N MET A 193 -14.24 3.20 6.09
CA MET A 193 -14.15 2.18 5.04
C MET A 193 -12.71 1.72 4.83
N ILE A 194 -11.73 2.63 4.75
CA ILE A 194 -10.32 2.28 4.54
C ILE A 194 -9.75 1.48 5.72
N VAL A 195 -10.04 1.90 6.95
CA VAL A 195 -9.59 1.19 8.17
C VAL A 195 -10.23 -0.20 8.27
N SER A 196 -11.50 -0.31 7.88
CA SER A 196 -12.25 -1.57 7.92
C SER A 196 -11.81 -2.57 6.84
N SER A 197 -11.53 -2.08 5.64
CA SER A 197 -11.32 -2.90 4.45
C SER A 197 -9.88 -3.11 4.06
N GLY A 198 -8.96 -2.27 4.54
CA GLY A 198 -7.54 -2.37 4.28
C GLY A 198 -7.17 -2.11 2.82
N LEU A 199 -8.04 -1.47 2.03
CA LEU A 199 -7.78 -1.12 0.63
C LEU A 199 -6.47 -0.32 0.48
N ARG A 200 -5.74 -0.57 -0.61
CA ARG A 200 -4.55 0.20 -0.97
C ARG A 200 -4.93 1.61 -1.40
N SER A 201 -3.98 2.52 -1.32
CA SER A 201 -4.21 3.94 -1.67
C SER A 201 -4.84 4.13 -3.03
N GLN A 202 -4.31 3.46 -4.06
CA GLN A 202 -4.90 3.51 -5.39
C GLN A 202 -6.31 2.91 -5.44
N GLU A 203 -6.55 1.80 -4.73
CA GLU A 203 -7.82 1.08 -4.74
C GLU A 203 -8.95 1.95 -4.19
N TYR A 204 -8.81 2.56 -3.00
CA TYR A 204 -9.87 3.43 -2.47
C TYR A 204 -9.92 4.81 -3.15
N THR A 205 -8.83 5.28 -3.75
CA THR A 205 -8.79 6.59 -4.42
C THR A 205 -9.57 6.59 -5.72
N TYR A 206 -9.52 5.47 -6.46
CA TYR A 206 -10.17 5.33 -7.77
C TYR A 206 -11.36 4.37 -7.74
N LEU A 207 -11.88 4.07 -6.55
CA LEU A 207 -13.11 3.30 -6.37
C LEU A 207 -14.31 4.09 -6.93
N LEU A 208 -15.16 3.44 -7.71
CA LEU A 208 -16.40 4.05 -8.22
C LEU A 208 -17.54 3.87 -7.22
N VAL A 209 -18.49 4.81 -7.24
CA VAL A 209 -19.66 4.74 -6.35
C VAL A 209 -20.50 3.47 -6.58
N CYS A 210 -20.61 3.01 -7.83
CA CYS A 210 -21.35 1.80 -8.20
C CYS A 210 -20.63 0.49 -7.82
N GLU A 211 -19.36 0.55 -7.40
CA GLU A 211 -18.58 -0.62 -6.98
C GLU A 211 -18.67 -0.87 -5.47
N VAL A 212 -19.30 0.05 -4.73
CA VAL A 212 -19.54 -0.13 -3.29
C VAL A 212 -20.52 -1.28 -3.09
N PRO A 213 -20.23 -2.25 -2.20
CA PRO A 213 -21.14 -3.36 -1.92
C PRO A 213 -22.53 -2.87 -1.50
N LEU A 214 -23.56 -3.63 -1.88
CA LEU A 214 -24.92 -3.37 -1.41
C LEU A 214 -24.97 -3.54 0.12
N LEU A 215 -25.68 -2.63 0.79
CA LEU A 215 -25.90 -2.74 2.23
C LEU A 215 -26.89 -3.87 2.51
N PRO A 216 -26.53 -4.90 3.30
CA PRO A 216 -27.47 -5.93 3.71
C PRO A 216 -28.65 -5.32 4.48
N SER A 217 -29.85 -5.85 4.27
CA SER A 217 -31.08 -5.34 4.92
C SER A 217 -31.11 -5.54 6.43
N ARG A 218 -30.25 -6.41 6.97
CA ARG A 218 -30.09 -6.66 8.40
C ARG A 218 -28.63 -6.50 8.79
N ARG A 219 -28.38 -5.96 9.97
CA ARG A 219 -27.05 -5.88 10.57
C ARG A 219 -26.46 -7.29 10.69
N THR A 220 -25.21 -7.44 10.27
CA THR A 220 -24.48 -8.70 10.28
C THR A 220 -23.18 -8.55 11.06
N ALA A 221 -22.86 -9.54 11.89
CA ALA A 221 -21.55 -9.65 12.54
C ALA A 221 -20.47 -10.13 11.58
N VAL A 222 -20.86 -10.87 10.53
CA VAL A 222 -19.97 -11.31 9.46
C VAL A 222 -19.71 -10.13 8.52
N PRO A 223 -18.44 -9.84 8.18
CA PRO A 223 -18.11 -8.81 7.21
C PRO A 223 -18.76 -9.03 5.84
N VAL A 224 -19.09 -7.92 5.19
CA VAL A 224 -19.60 -7.94 3.83
C VAL A 224 -18.44 -8.06 2.85
N SER A 225 -18.60 -8.92 1.84
CA SER A 225 -17.65 -9.05 0.74
C SER A 225 -17.47 -7.74 -0.01
N PHE A 226 -16.22 -7.36 -0.25
CA PHE A 226 -15.84 -6.17 -1.00
C PHE A 226 -14.97 -6.56 -2.19
N PRO A 227 -15.57 -6.80 -3.37
CA PRO A 227 -14.83 -7.05 -4.61
C PRO A 227 -13.95 -5.84 -4.98
N VAL A 228 -12.66 -6.05 -5.22
CA VAL A 228 -11.73 -4.99 -5.64
C VAL A 228 -11.39 -5.16 -7.13
N PRO A 229 -11.81 -4.22 -8.00
CA PRO A 229 -11.62 -4.34 -9.44
C PRO A 229 -10.14 -4.40 -9.84
N SER A 230 -9.80 -5.32 -10.75
CA SER A 230 -8.42 -5.53 -11.20
C SER A 230 -7.76 -4.25 -11.72
N GLY A 231 -8.46 -3.41 -12.48
CA GLY A 231 -7.92 -2.18 -13.09
C GLY A 231 -7.27 -1.17 -12.11
N ILE A 232 -7.60 -1.24 -10.82
CA ILE A 232 -7.02 -0.35 -9.78
C ILE A 232 -6.09 -1.07 -8.80
N THR A 233 -5.89 -2.37 -8.95
CA THR A 233 -5.05 -3.20 -8.07
C THR A 233 -3.60 -3.28 -8.55
N LYS A 234 -2.71 -3.70 -7.64
CA LYS A 234 -1.31 -3.95 -8.00
C LYS A 234 -1.22 -5.16 -8.93
N GLY A 235 -0.61 -4.95 -10.10
CA GLY A 235 -0.41 -6.00 -11.11
C GLY A 235 -1.71 -6.42 -11.82
N SER A 236 -2.75 -5.60 -11.73
CA SER A 236 -4.05 -5.82 -12.38
C SER A 236 -4.69 -7.17 -12.01
N LYS A 237 -4.53 -7.60 -10.76
CA LYS A 237 -5.08 -8.86 -10.24
C LYS A 237 -6.31 -8.59 -9.38
N TYR A 238 -7.43 -9.18 -9.79
CA TYR A 238 -8.64 -9.19 -8.97
C TYR A 238 -8.32 -9.74 -7.57
N ARG A 239 -8.93 -9.12 -6.56
CA ARG A 239 -8.92 -9.63 -5.20
C ARG A 239 -10.20 -9.26 -4.49
N GLU A 240 -10.51 -9.99 -3.44
CA GLU A 240 -11.58 -9.66 -2.53
C GLU A 240 -11.00 -9.02 -1.25
N SER A 241 -11.72 -8.08 -0.69
CA SER A 241 -11.53 -7.53 0.66
C SER A 241 -12.84 -7.70 1.40
N TRP A 242 -12.90 -7.23 2.65
CA TRP A 242 -14.14 -7.16 3.40
C TRP A 242 -14.42 -5.73 3.87
N ILE A 243 -15.62 -5.49 4.35
CA ILE A 243 -15.99 -4.30 5.11
C ILE A 243 -16.97 -4.69 6.21
N ASP A 244 -16.81 -4.12 7.39
CA ASP A 244 -17.79 -4.29 8.46
C ASP A 244 -19.10 -3.57 8.13
N TYR A 245 -20.19 -4.05 8.71
CA TYR A 245 -21.53 -3.54 8.42
C TYR A 245 -21.68 -2.06 8.76
N ASP A 246 -21.19 -1.62 9.92
CA ASP A 246 -21.41 -0.25 10.40
C ASP A 246 -20.61 0.76 9.56
N SER A 247 -19.39 0.42 9.15
CA SER A 247 -18.61 1.19 8.17
C SER A 247 -19.30 1.26 6.81
N LEU A 248 -19.97 0.18 6.38
CA LEU A 248 -20.73 0.18 5.13
C LEU A 248 -21.99 1.06 5.25
N VAL A 249 -22.68 1.04 6.40
CA VAL A 249 -23.82 1.94 6.68
C VAL A 249 -23.38 3.39 6.55
N GLU A 250 -22.31 3.80 7.23
CA GLU A 250 -21.81 5.18 7.18
C GLU A 250 -21.42 5.58 5.75
N LEU A 251 -20.84 4.65 4.98
CA LEU A 251 -20.51 4.88 3.59
C LEU A 251 -21.75 5.11 2.71
N HIS A 252 -22.80 4.30 2.88
CA HIS A 252 -24.08 4.50 2.18
C HIS A 252 -24.78 5.79 2.59
N SER A 253 -24.68 6.20 3.86
CA SER A 253 -25.17 7.52 4.30
C SER A 253 -24.47 8.66 3.57
N TYR A 254 -23.13 8.63 3.47
CA TYR A 254 -22.39 9.60 2.67
C TYR A 254 -22.80 9.59 1.19
N ILE A 255 -22.97 8.39 0.59
CA ILE A 255 -23.34 8.26 -0.82
C ILE A 255 -24.72 8.86 -1.10
N SER A 256 -25.71 8.56 -0.26
CA SER A 256 -27.11 8.96 -0.44
C SER A 256 -27.40 10.41 -0.07
N LEU A 257 -26.58 11.03 0.78
CA LEU A 257 -26.78 12.40 1.26
C LEU A 257 -25.75 13.36 0.66
N ASP A 258 -24.61 13.53 1.33
CA ASP A 258 -23.60 14.55 0.99
C ASP A 258 -23.06 14.39 -0.44
N ARG A 259 -22.74 13.16 -0.84
CA ARG A 259 -22.22 12.89 -2.18
C ARG A 259 -23.28 13.19 -3.23
N ALA A 260 -24.51 12.71 -3.03
CA ALA A 260 -25.62 12.94 -3.96
C ALA A 260 -25.87 14.44 -4.16
N ALA A 261 -25.94 15.21 -3.07
CA ALA A 261 -26.07 16.66 -3.11
C ALA A 261 -24.89 17.35 -3.83
N ALA A 262 -23.66 16.87 -3.66
CA ALA A 262 -22.49 17.44 -4.32
C ALA A 262 -22.43 17.12 -5.83
N THR A 263 -22.98 16.00 -6.28
CA THR A 263 -22.88 15.55 -7.68
C THR A 263 -24.10 15.86 -8.52
N PHE A 264 -25.30 15.92 -7.94
CA PHE A 264 -26.55 16.12 -8.68
C PHE A 264 -26.53 17.45 -9.45
N GLY A 265 -26.68 17.38 -10.77
CA GLY A 265 -26.65 18.56 -11.65
C GLY A 265 -25.28 19.23 -11.75
N SER A 266 -24.21 18.60 -11.24
CA SER A 266 -22.86 19.17 -11.30
C SER A 266 -22.38 19.28 -12.76
N SER A 267 -21.92 20.49 -13.11
CA SER A 267 -21.31 20.77 -14.41
C SER A 267 -19.83 20.38 -14.50
N TRP A 268 -19.31 19.61 -13.53
CA TRP A 268 -17.90 19.23 -13.53
C TRP A 268 -17.54 18.45 -14.80
N ARG A 269 -16.40 18.82 -15.38
CA ARG A 269 -15.75 18.08 -16.47
C ARG A 269 -14.26 17.90 -16.17
N PRO A 270 -13.64 16.79 -16.62
CA PRO A 270 -12.21 16.61 -16.46
C PRO A 270 -11.46 17.69 -17.27
N PRO A 271 -10.37 18.26 -16.72
CA PRO A 271 -9.52 19.19 -17.46
C PRO A 271 -8.92 18.54 -18.70
N ALA A 272 -8.78 19.29 -19.80
CA ALA A 272 -8.24 18.79 -21.07
C ALA A 272 -6.87 18.09 -20.93
N ARG A 273 -6.01 18.57 -20.02
CA ARG A 273 -4.71 17.95 -19.71
C ARG A 273 -4.79 16.51 -19.19
N TRP A 274 -5.95 16.06 -18.71
CA TRP A 274 -6.14 14.68 -18.27
C TRP A 274 -6.47 13.74 -19.42
N GLY A 275 -6.89 14.28 -20.57
CA GLY A 275 -7.45 13.57 -21.70
C GLY A 275 -8.92 13.93 -21.93
N GLU A 276 -9.53 13.27 -22.91
CA GLU A 276 -10.94 13.46 -23.22
C GLU A 276 -11.86 13.08 -22.04
N PRO A 277 -12.98 13.79 -21.83
CA PRO A 277 -14.02 13.35 -20.90
C PRO A 277 -14.60 11.99 -21.29
N LEU A 278 -14.84 11.16 -20.28
CA LEU A 278 -15.45 9.85 -20.45
C LEU A 278 -16.86 9.88 -19.87
N PHE A 279 -17.85 10.19 -20.70
CA PHE A 279 -19.25 10.29 -20.30
C PHE A 279 -19.88 8.91 -20.17
N VAL A 280 -20.54 8.68 -19.04
CA VAL A 280 -21.15 7.38 -18.73
C VAL A 280 -22.66 7.43 -18.93
N THR A 281 -23.20 6.38 -19.56
CA THR A 281 -24.62 6.05 -19.57
C THR A 281 -24.82 4.57 -19.20
N ASP A 282 -26.04 4.18 -18.83
CA ASP A 282 -26.41 2.79 -18.52
C ASP A 282 -25.47 2.08 -17.51
N ALA A 283 -25.08 2.80 -16.46
CA ALA A 283 -24.17 2.30 -15.44
C ALA A 283 -24.87 1.31 -14.50
N ASP A 284 -24.21 0.17 -14.26
CA ASP A 284 -24.56 -0.80 -13.23
C ASP A 284 -23.33 -1.13 -12.35
N GLN A 285 -23.43 -2.17 -11.52
CA GLN A 285 -22.36 -2.58 -10.59
C GLN A 285 -21.10 -3.12 -11.30
N ARG A 286 -21.23 -3.64 -12.53
CA ARG A 286 -20.14 -4.31 -13.27
C ARG A 286 -19.57 -3.47 -14.40
N GLY A 287 -20.40 -2.64 -15.02
CA GLY A 287 -20.02 -1.87 -16.19
C GLY A 287 -21.05 -0.81 -16.59
N GLY A 288 -20.77 -0.17 -17.72
CA GLY A 288 -21.60 0.90 -18.28
C GLY A 288 -21.16 1.22 -19.69
N ARG A 289 -21.88 2.13 -20.36
CA ARG A 289 -21.44 2.67 -21.64
C ARG A 289 -20.62 3.92 -21.41
N VAL A 290 -19.35 3.91 -21.82
CA VAL A 290 -18.46 5.07 -21.83
C VAL A 290 -18.39 5.59 -23.25
N ASN A 291 -18.84 6.83 -23.48
CA ASN A 291 -18.90 7.45 -24.81
C ASN A 291 -19.54 6.51 -25.86
N GLY A 292 -20.62 5.80 -25.48
CA GLY A 292 -21.36 4.85 -26.31
C GLY A 292 -20.83 3.40 -26.30
N VAL A 293 -19.59 3.16 -25.86
CA VAL A 293 -18.96 1.84 -25.85
C VAL A 293 -19.19 1.14 -24.52
N ARG A 294 -19.71 -0.10 -24.55
CA ARG A 294 -19.89 -0.90 -23.32
C ARG A 294 -18.51 -1.33 -22.78
N VAL A 295 -18.23 -0.96 -21.53
CA VAL A 295 -16.98 -1.30 -20.82
C VAL A 295 -17.29 -1.93 -19.47
N GLN A 296 -16.39 -2.78 -18.99
CA GLN A 296 -16.42 -3.24 -17.60
C GLN A 296 -15.60 -2.28 -16.74
N TRP A 297 -16.05 -1.99 -15.52
CA TRP A 297 -15.29 -1.12 -14.62
C TRP A 297 -13.91 -1.70 -14.30
N SER A 298 -13.81 -3.03 -14.22
CA SER A 298 -12.56 -3.77 -13.99
C SER A 298 -11.48 -3.55 -15.04
N SER A 299 -11.83 -3.17 -16.28
CA SER A 299 -10.84 -2.89 -17.32
C SER A 299 -10.30 -1.46 -17.28
N LEU A 300 -10.95 -0.56 -16.54
CA LEU A 300 -10.55 0.85 -16.46
C LEU A 300 -9.48 1.06 -15.39
N GLY A 301 -8.37 1.69 -15.79
CA GLY A 301 -7.30 2.10 -14.91
C GLY A 301 -7.57 3.43 -14.20
N PRO A 302 -6.66 3.86 -13.29
CA PRO A 302 -6.78 5.12 -12.55
C PRO A 302 -7.01 6.36 -13.42
N ASP A 303 -6.29 6.48 -14.53
CA ASP A 303 -6.34 7.65 -15.41
C ASP A 303 -7.64 7.75 -16.23
N GLU A 304 -8.30 6.63 -16.49
CA GLU A 304 -9.63 6.59 -17.11
C GLU A 304 -10.69 6.86 -16.06
N ARG A 305 -10.63 6.19 -14.91
CA ARG A 305 -11.59 6.34 -13.80
C ARG A 305 -11.69 7.78 -13.30
N ARG A 306 -10.57 8.50 -13.20
CA ARG A 306 -10.57 9.93 -12.79
C ARG A 306 -11.28 10.86 -13.78
N ARG A 307 -11.51 10.41 -15.01
CA ARG A 307 -12.17 11.17 -16.09
C ARG A 307 -13.63 10.78 -16.30
N LEU A 308 -14.12 9.75 -15.61
CA LEU A 308 -15.51 9.33 -15.72
C LEU A 308 -16.45 10.41 -15.17
N VAL A 309 -17.37 10.84 -16.02
CA VAL A 309 -18.46 11.78 -15.71
C VAL A 309 -19.74 10.97 -15.57
N ALA A 310 -20.41 11.09 -14.43
CA ALA A 310 -21.64 10.35 -14.13
C ALA A 310 -22.83 10.87 -14.96
N PRO A 311 -23.86 10.03 -15.23
CA PRO A 311 -25.03 10.43 -16.00
C PRO A 311 -25.73 11.69 -15.45
N GLU A 312 -25.86 11.77 -14.12
CA GLU A 312 -26.54 12.88 -13.41
C GLU A 312 -25.62 14.07 -13.10
N GLY A 313 -24.39 14.06 -13.63
CA GLY A 313 -23.37 15.06 -13.36
C GLY A 313 -22.36 14.67 -12.28
N GLY A 314 -21.23 15.39 -12.27
CA GLY A 314 -20.13 15.12 -11.35
C GLY A 314 -19.30 13.88 -11.72
N SER A 315 -18.32 13.57 -10.88
CA SER A 315 -17.44 12.41 -11.06
C SER A 315 -18.15 11.11 -10.68
N MET A 316 -17.79 10.00 -11.34
CA MET A 316 -18.18 8.66 -10.88
C MET A 316 -17.36 8.12 -9.71
N LEU A 317 -16.24 8.76 -9.35
CA LEU A 317 -15.45 8.33 -8.19
C LEU A 317 -16.29 8.43 -6.91
N LEU A 318 -16.09 7.48 -6.00
CA LEU A 318 -16.74 7.48 -4.69
C LEU A 318 -16.44 8.77 -3.91
N SER A 319 -15.17 9.18 -3.92
CA SER A 319 -14.69 10.37 -3.21
C SER A 319 -14.76 11.60 -4.10
N VAL A 320 -15.61 12.56 -3.74
CA VAL A 320 -15.75 13.84 -4.45
C VAL A 320 -15.43 15.04 -3.55
N TRP A 321 -15.33 16.24 -4.13
CA TRP A 321 -15.19 17.49 -3.37
C TRP A 321 -15.81 18.66 -4.13
N GLY A 322 -16.28 19.66 -3.38
CA GLY A 322 -16.95 20.83 -3.94
C GLY A 322 -18.14 20.42 -4.80
N GLN A 323 -18.21 20.93 -6.03
CA GLN A 323 -19.26 20.61 -6.99
C GLN A 323 -19.00 19.26 -7.69
N GLY A 324 -18.89 18.16 -6.93
CA GLY A 324 -18.83 16.80 -7.47
C GLY A 324 -17.53 16.45 -8.21
N ARG A 325 -16.44 17.19 -7.97
CA ARG A 325 -15.13 16.94 -8.62
C ARG A 325 -14.47 15.70 -8.00
N PRO A 326 -13.64 14.92 -8.72
CA PRO A 326 -12.94 13.77 -8.15
C PRO A 326 -11.95 14.22 -7.07
N PHE A 327 -11.88 13.47 -5.98
CA PHE A 327 -10.94 13.70 -4.88
C PHE A 327 -9.90 12.57 -4.80
N THR A 328 -8.62 12.92 -4.87
CA THR A 328 -7.50 11.96 -4.82
C THR A 328 -6.45 12.26 -3.75
N GLY A 329 -6.59 13.35 -3.00
CA GLY A 329 -5.59 13.88 -2.07
C GLY A 329 -5.57 13.22 -0.68
N TRP A 330 -5.80 11.91 -0.58
CA TRP A 330 -5.96 11.21 0.70
C TRP A 330 -4.75 11.28 1.63
N ALA A 331 -3.53 11.16 1.08
CA ALA A 331 -2.30 11.28 1.87
C ALA A 331 -2.22 12.63 2.60
N THR A 332 -2.63 13.71 1.95
CA THR A 332 -2.67 15.04 2.55
C THR A 332 -3.73 15.15 3.65
N VAL A 333 -4.90 14.53 3.47
CA VAL A 333 -5.95 14.49 4.49
C VAL A 333 -5.48 13.74 5.73
N PHE A 334 -4.82 12.59 5.56
CA PHE A 334 -4.29 11.80 6.66
C PHE A 334 -3.15 12.51 7.40
N ALA A 335 -2.21 13.11 6.65
CA ALA A 335 -1.12 13.88 7.21
C ALA A 335 -1.64 15.05 8.05
N ARG A 336 -2.51 15.89 7.47
CA ARG A 336 -3.10 17.06 8.16
C ARG A 336 -3.94 16.67 9.37
N THR A 337 -4.65 15.54 9.30
CA THR A 337 -5.42 15.03 10.45
C THR A 337 -4.48 14.58 11.56
N SER A 338 -3.41 13.86 11.21
CA SER A 338 -2.39 13.42 12.18
C SER A 338 -1.70 14.60 12.85
N ASP A 339 -1.30 15.60 12.07
CA ASP A 339 -0.60 16.78 12.59
C ASP A 339 -1.53 17.60 13.50
N ARG A 340 -2.81 17.73 13.13
CA ARG A 340 -3.80 18.41 13.98
C ARG A 340 -4.04 17.68 15.29
N ILE A 341 -4.13 16.35 15.26
CA ILE A 341 -4.26 15.55 16.49
C ILE A 341 -3.03 15.73 17.36
N ARG A 342 -1.84 15.70 16.77
CA ARG A 342 -0.56 15.89 17.47
C ARG A 342 -0.46 17.25 18.15
N GLU A 343 -0.86 18.29 17.44
CA GLU A 343 -0.80 19.66 17.92
C GLU A 343 -1.78 19.92 19.07
N ARG A 344 -2.96 19.30 19.05
CA ARG A 344 -4.08 19.70 19.92
C ARG A 344 -4.44 18.74 21.03
N TYR A 345 -4.18 17.44 20.84
CA TYR A 345 -4.76 16.40 21.70
C TYR A 345 -3.71 15.40 22.20
N GLU A 346 -2.88 14.85 21.31
CA GLU A 346 -1.94 13.79 21.67
C GLU A 346 -0.59 13.95 20.92
N PRO A 347 0.42 14.59 21.55
CA PRO A 347 1.73 14.84 20.94
C PRO A 347 2.47 13.60 20.43
N ARG A 348 2.14 12.40 20.95
CA ARG A 348 2.74 11.13 20.52
C ARG A 348 2.02 10.53 19.30
N PHE A 349 0.92 11.14 18.84
CA PHE A 349 0.10 10.59 17.77
C PHE A 349 0.94 10.39 16.49
N PRO A 350 1.00 9.16 15.97
CA PRO A 350 1.92 8.83 14.88
C PRO A 350 1.44 9.45 13.57
N HIS A 351 2.37 9.67 12.64
CA HIS A 351 2.00 10.04 11.29
C HIS A 351 1.23 8.90 10.61
N VAL A 352 0.02 9.21 10.12
CA VAL A 352 -0.82 8.25 9.43
C VAL A 352 -0.65 8.37 7.92
N ASN A 353 -0.27 7.25 7.31
CA ASN A 353 -0.21 7.08 5.87
C ASN A 353 -1.08 5.89 5.45
N PRO A 354 -1.39 5.74 4.15
CA PRO A 354 -2.24 4.65 3.67
C PRO A 354 -1.76 3.24 4.05
N HIS A 355 -0.44 3.04 4.18
CA HIS A 355 0.12 1.76 4.58
C HIS A 355 -0.15 1.45 6.06
N ARG A 356 -0.09 2.47 6.93
CA ARG A 356 -0.42 2.33 8.35
C ARG A 356 -1.87 1.91 8.56
N LEU A 357 -2.82 2.54 7.86
CA LEU A 357 -4.24 2.15 7.96
C LEU A 357 -4.49 0.71 7.51
N ARG A 358 -3.77 0.27 6.48
CA ARG A 358 -3.82 -1.11 6.03
C ARG A 358 -3.23 -2.09 7.05
N HIS A 359 -2.17 -1.70 7.76
CA HIS A 359 -1.65 -2.48 8.88
C HIS A 359 -2.63 -2.54 10.05
N THR A 360 -3.28 -1.43 10.38
CA THR A 360 -4.35 -1.38 11.39
C THR A 360 -5.46 -2.37 11.04
N MET A 361 -5.96 -2.36 9.80
CA MET A 361 -6.96 -3.33 9.35
C MET A 361 -6.49 -4.77 9.51
N ALA A 362 -5.25 -5.06 9.12
CA ALA A 362 -4.70 -6.41 9.19
C ALA A 362 -4.64 -6.91 10.65
N MET A 363 -4.21 -6.05 11.59
CA MET A 363 -4.14 -6.39 13.01
C MET A 363 -5.54 -6.58 13.62
N ALA A 364 -6.46 -5.65 13.36
CA ALA A 364 -7.84 -5.77 13.84
C ALA A 364 -8.53 -7.03 13.29
N THR A 365 -8.32 -7.33 12.01
CA THR A 365 -8.86 -8.54 11.38
C THR A 365 -8.25 -9.80 11.98
N MET A 366 -6.93 -9.82 12.16
CA MET A 366 -6.25 -10.97 12.77
C MET A 366 -6.74 -11.18 14.20
N ALA A 367 -6.84 -10.11 15.00
CA ALA A 367 -7.36 -10.18 16.37
C ALA A 367 -8.77 -10.76 16.42
N ARG A 368 -9.65 -10.35 15.50
CA ARG A 368 -11.03 -10.88 15.42
C ARG A 368 -11.08 -12.33 14.96
N LEU A 369 -10.35 -12.70 13.91
CA LEU A 369 -10.31 -14.07 13.41
C LEU A 369 -9.77 -15.01 14.49
N MET A 370 -8.68 -14.61 15.14
CA MET A 370 -8.10 -15.36 16.24
C MET A 370 -9.08 -15.45 17.39
N ARG A 371 -9.72 -14.35 17.84
CA ARG A 371 -10.72 -14.40 18.92
C ARG A 371 -11.83 -15.41 18.61
N GLY A 372 -12.47 -15.31 17.44
CA GLY A 372 -13.56 -16.23 17.07
C GLY A 372 -13.09 -17.69 17.03
N TRP A 373 -11.83 -17.91 16.66
CA TRP A 373 -11.23 -19.23 16.65
C TRP A 373 -10.85 -19.73 18.07
N TYR A 374 -10.32 -18.86 18.93
CA TYR A 374 -10.10 -19.10 20.38
C TYR A 374 -11.42 -19.49 21.05
N GLU A 375 -12.51 -18.76 20.78
CA GLU A 375 -13.85 -19.04 21.32
C GLU A 375 -14.39 -20.40 20.84
N GLN A 376 -14.17 -20.76 19.57
CA GLN A 376 -14.58 -22.07 19.05
C GLN A 376 -13.83 -23.22 19.71
N ALA A 377 -12.51 -23.08 19.88
CA ALA A 377 -11.71 -24.10 20.55
C ALA A 377 -12.04 -24.20 22.05
N ALA A 378 -12.24 -23.06 22.73
CA ALA A 378 -12.64 -23.05 24.14
C ALA A 378 -13.96 -23.81 24.37
N ARG A 379 -14.91 -23.70 23.43
CA ARG A 379 -16.14 -24.50 23.46
C ARG A 379 -15.86 -25.99 23.26
N GLN A 380 -14.98 -26.35 22.31
CA GLN A 380 -14.61 -27.74 22.05
C GLN A 380 -13.86 -28.41 23.21
N VAL A 381 -12.99 -27.68 23.91
CA VAL A 381 -12.25 -28.17 25.11
C VAL A 381 -13.19 -28.30 26.31
N ARG A 382 -14.13 -27.38 26.50
CA ARG A 382 -15.18 -27.56 27.52
C ARG A 382 -16.03 -28.81 27.25
N ASP A 383 -16.17 -29.19 25.98
CA ASP A 383 -16.93 -30.37 25.54
C ASP A 383 -16.05 -31.65 25.48
N THR A 384 -14.71 -31.56 25.55
CA THR A 384 -13.77 -32.69 25.43
C THR A 384 -12.50 -32.48 26.26
N ASP A 385 -12.18 -33.42 27.15
CA ASP A 385 -11.05 -33.39 28.08
C ASP A 385 -9.72 -33.81 27.39
N ASP A 386 -9.16 -32.97 26.51
CA ASP A 386 -7.86 -33.28 25.88
C ASP A 386 -6.99 -32.04 25.49
N ASP A 387 -5.78 -31.98 26.05
CA ASP A 387 -4.72 -30.99 25.76
C ASP A 387 -4.12 -31.09 24.33
N ALA A 388 -4.38 -32.20 23.63
CA ALA A 388 -3.91 -32.40 22.25
C ALA A 388 -4.53 -31.41 21.25
N ALA A 389 -5.74 -30.91 21.54
CA ALA A 389 -6.38 -29.87 20.75
C ALA A 389 -5.56 -28.57 20.81
N LEU A 390 -5.06 -28.18 21.99
CA LEU A 390 -4.30 -26.96 22.24
C LEU A 390 -2.92 -26.96 21.53
N ALA A 391 -2.24 -28.10 21.45
CA ALA A 391 -0.94 -28.24 20.77
C ALA A 391 -1.05 -28.29 19.23
N HIS A 392 -2.14 -28.85 18.68
CA HIS A 392 -2.46 -28.72 17.25
C HIS A 392 -2.90 -27.28 16.91
N TYR A 393 -3.53 -26.62 17.89
CA TYR A 393 -4.12 -25.30 17.81
C TYR A 393 -3.10 -24.13 17.74
N LEU A 394 -1.96 -24.24 18.41
CA LEU A 394 -0.88 -23.27 18.28
C LEU A 394 -0.17 -23.28 16.90
N ARG A 395 -0.48 -24.24 16.01
CA ARG A 395 0.22 -24.44 14.72
C ARG A 395 -0.57 -23.98 13.48
N THR A 396 -1.77 -23.43 13.64
CA THR A 396 -2.75 -23.40 12.54
C THR A 396 -2.52 -22.27 11.52
N GLN A 397 -2.46 -22.65 10.25
CA GLN A 397 -2.21 -21.76 9.11
C GLN A 397 -3.46 -21.02 8.59
N GLU A 398 -4.67 -21.35 9.06
CA GLU A 398 -5.93 -20.89 8.46
C GLU A 398 -6.19 -19.37 8.57
N PRO A 399 -6.07 -18.71 9.74
CA PRO A 399 -6.26 -17.26 9.83
C PRO A 399 -5.23 -16.47 9.01
N LEU A 400 -4.01 -17.00 8.88
CA LEU A 400 -2.95 -16.42 8.06
C LEU A 400 -3.28 -16.47 6.56
N LEU A 401 -3.94 -17.55 6.10
CA LEU A 401 -4.37 -17.70 4.72
C LEU A 401 -5.52 -16.74 4.38
N ILE A 402 -6.50 -16.60 5.28
CA ILE A 402 -7.58 -15.62 5.15
C ILE A 402 -6.99 -14.20 5.05
N LEU A 403 -6.10 -13.84 5.98
CA LEU A 403 -5.47 -12.52 5.96
C LEU A 403 -4.61 -12.29 4.71
N ARG A 404 -3.89 -13.31 4.24
CA ARG A 404 -3.14 -13.25 2.97
C ARG A 404 -4.07 -12.87 1.81
N ASP A 405 -5.23 -13.49 1.72
CA ASP A 405 -6.17 -13.29 0.62
C ASP A 405 -6.83 -11.92 0.68
N LEU A 406 -7.24 -11.47 1.88
CA LEU A 406 -7.74 -10.11 2.11
C LEU A 406 -6.71 -9.03 1.79
N LEU A 407 -5.43 -9.30 2.06
CA LEU A 407 -4.34 -8.41 1.68
C LEU A 407 -3.97 -8.59 0.19
N GLY A 408 -4.48 -9.58 -0.53
CA GLY A 408 -4.06 -9.89 -1.90
C GLY A 408 -2.54 -10.12 -1.99
N HIS A 409 -1.95 -10.77 -0.99
CA HIS A 409 -0.56 -11.19 -1.01
C HIS A 409 -0.44 -12.51 -1.78
N THR A 410 0.46 -12.57 -2.76
CA THR A 410 0.63 -13.77 -3.60
C THR A 410 1.27 -14.95 -2.84
N SER A 411 1.84 -14.72 -1.65
CA SER A 411 2.50 -15.77 -0.87
C SER A 411 2.21 -15.58 0.61
N SER A 412 1.93 -16.68 1.32
CA SER A 412 1.84 -16.71 2.78
C SER A 412 3.14 -16.27 3.44
N LEU A 413 4.30 -16.51 2.82
CA LEU A 413 5.60 -16.01 3.29
C LEU A 413 5.63 -14.47 3.39
N THR A 414 4.96 -13.79 2.45
CA THR A 414 4.84 -12.32 2.48
C THR A 414 3.96 -11.89 3.65
N THR A 415 2.91 -12.65 3.97
CA THR A 415 2.03 -12.39 5.12
C THR A 415 2.69 -12.72 6.45
N GLU A 416 3.43 -13.83 6.57
CA GLU A 416 4.24 -14.17 7.75
C GLU A 416 5.31 -13.10 8.00
N ALA A 417 6.10 -12.76 6.98
CA ALA A 417 7.09 -11.69 7.08
C ALA A 417 6.45 -10.31 7.33
N TYR A 418 5.17 -10.13 7.04
CA TYR A 418 4.41 -8.92 7.33
C TYR A 418 3.91 -8.91 8.79
N LEU A 419 3.50 -10.06 9.32
CA LEU A 419 3.01 -10.24 10.69
C LEU A 419 4.12 -10.30 11.73
N HIS A 420 5.25 -10.94 11.42
CA HIS A 420 6.46 -10.83 12.26
C HIS A 420 6.93 -9.38 12.46
N ARG A 421 6.45 -8.43 11.64
CA ARG A 421 6.74 -6.99 11.81
C ARG A 421 5.78 -6.27 12.75
N LEU A 422 4.72 -6.93 13.19
CA LEU A 422 3.59 -6.31 13.89
C LEU A 422 3.43 -6.81 15.34
N ASP A 423 4.44 -7.49 15.89
CA ASP A 423 4.44 -8.04 17.25
C ASP A 423 3.18 -8.87 17.57
N VAL A 424 2.87 -9.76 16.64
CA VAL A 424 1.61 -10.51 16.63
C VAL A 424 1.55 -11.55 17.75
N LEU A 425 2.71 -12.04 18.20
CA LEU A 425 2.82 -12.96 19.34
C LEU A 425 2.23 -12.34 20.60
N ARG A 426 2.60 -11.09 20.92
CA ARG A 426 2.03 -10.37 22.07
C ARG A 426 0.51 -10.23 21.99
N LEU A 427 -0.02 -9.93 20.80
CA LEU A 427 -1.46 -9.85 20.57
C LEU A 427 -2.13 -11.21 20.79
N PHE A 428 -1.56 -12.29 20.27
CA PHE A 428 -2.06 -13.65 20.48
C PHE A 428 -2.07 -14.04 21.95
N THR A 429 -0.98 -13.80 22.69
CA THR A 429 -0.90 -14.05 24.14
C THR A 429 -2.02 -13.32 24.88
N SER A 430 -2.23 -12.03 24.57
CA SER A 430 -3.25 -11.23 25.23
C SER A 430 -4.68 -11.71 24.94
N LEU A 431 -4.94 -12.21 23.73
CA LEU A 431 -6.25 -12.72 23.33
C LEU A 431 -6.51 -14.09 23.95
N TYR A 432 -5.50 -14.97 23.95
CA TYR A 432 -5.58 -16.27 24.60
C TYR A 432 -5.91 -16.13 26.08
N ARG A 433 -5.15 -15.31 26.83
CA ARG A 433 -5.42 -15.09 28.27
C ARG A 433 -6.84 -14.58 28.51
N ARG A 434 -7.30 -13.63 27.68
CA ARG A 434 -8.63 -13.04 27.83
C ARG A 434 -9.74 -14.07 27.58
N VAL A 435 -9.66 -14.82 26.48
CA VAL A 435 -10.67 -15.84 26.14
C VAL A 435 -10.60 -17.00 27.13
N GLY A 436 -9.40 -17.41 27.56
CA GLY A 436 -9.21 -18.42 28.59
C GLY A 436 -9.88 -18.05 29.91
N LYS A 437 -9.74 -16.79 30.37
CA LYS A 437 -10.48 -16.27 31.54
C LYS A 437 -11.99 -16.25 31.31
N GLU A 438 -12.44 -15.74 30.17
CA GLU A 438 -13.88 -15.66 29.84
C GLU A 438 -14.56 -17.03 29.83
N TYR A 439 -13.84 -18.09 29.45
CA TYR A 439 -14.36 -19.47 29.38
C TYR A 439 -13.93 -20.37 30.54
N GLY A 440 -13.21 -19.85 31.54
CA GLY A 440 -12.79 -20.59 32.74
C GLY A 440 -11.73 -21.66 32.49
N LEU A 441 -10.89 -21.49 31.47
CA LEU A 441 -9.86 -22.45 31.03
C LEU A 441 -8.44 -22.11 31.55
N LEU A 442 -8.28 -21.01 32.28
CA LEU A 442 -7.01 -20.57 32.88
C LEU A 442 -7.24 -20.25 34.36
N ASP A 443 -6.49 -20.90 35.25
CA ASP A 443 -6.42 -20.59 36.69
C ASP A 443 -5.18 -19.74 37.01
N GLU A 444 -5.09 -19.23 38.24
CA GLU A 444 -4.01 -18.31 38.67
C GLU A 444 -2.61 -18.96 38.62
N GLU A 445 -2.51 -20.29 38.76
CA GLU A 445 -1.25 -21.05 38.65
C GLU A 445 -0.81 -21.23 37.19
N ALA A 446 -1.72 -21.56 36.27
CA ALA A 446 -1.41 -21.66 34.83
C ALA A 446 -1.00 -20.31 34.22
N GLU A 447 -1.50 -19.18 34.74
CA GLU A 447 -1.06 -17.84 34.31
C GLU A 447 0.41 -17.56 34.66
N LEU A 448 0.87 -18.00 35.84
CA LEU A 448 2.24 -17.84 36.32
C LEU A 448 3.21 -18.74 35.54
N GLU A 449 2.80 -19.97 35.22
CA GLU A 449 3.61 -20.92 34.45
C GLU A 449 3.80 -20.47 33.00
N LEU A 450 2.74 -19.96 32.35
CA LEU A 450 2.77 -19.36 31.01
C LEU A 450 3.57 -18.04 30.95
N GLU A 451 3.69 -17.29 32.04
CA GLU A 451 4.58 -16.12 32.09
C GLU A 451 6.05 -16.53 32.13
N THR A 452 6.34 -17.69 32.72
CA THR A 452 7.70 -18.19 32.92
C THR A 452 8.25 -18.90 31.67
N GLU A 453 7.44 -19.73 30.98
CA GLU A 453 7.88 -20.47 29.76
C GLU A 453 8.24 -19.55 28.57
N PHE A 454 7.59 -18.39 28.44
CA PHE A 454 7.71 -17.56 27.25
C PHE A 454 8.67 -16.36 27.40
N ASP A 455 9.09 -16.03 28.63
CA ASP A 455 10.23 -15.12 28.86
C ASP A 455 11.56 -15.77 28.41
N ASP A 456 11.66 -17.10 28.44
CA ASP A 456 12.83 -17.85 27.97
C ASP A 456 12.96 -17.88 26.42
N GLU A 457 11.86 -17.79 25.66
CA GLU A 457 11.90 -17.70 24.19
C GLU A 457 12.31 -16.29 23.69
N LEU A 458 12.12 -15.24 24.49
CA LEU A 458 12.58 -13.88 24.17
C LEU A 458 14.08 -13.68 24.45
N ALA A 459 14.73 -14.59 25.16
CA ALA A 459 16.16 -14.54 25.48
C ALA A 459 17.06 -15.10 24.35
N VAL A 460 16.50 -15.69 23.28
CA VAL A 460 17.28 -16.33 22.21
C VAL A 460 16.85 -15.87 20.80
N VAL A 461 17.00 -14.57 20.46
CA VAL A 461 17.22 -14.09 19.06
C VAL A 461 18.02 -12.78 19.00
#